data_AF-T1PBJ5-F1
#
_entry.id   AF-T1PBJ5-F1
#
_cell.length_a   1.000
_cell.length_b   1.000
_cell.length_c   1.000
_cell.angle_alpha   90.00
_cell.angle_beta   90.00
_cell.angle_gamma   90.00
#
_symmetry.space_group_name_H-M   'P 1'
#
loop_
_entity.id
_entity.type
_entity.pdbx_description
1 polymer ?
#
loop_
_entity_poly.entity_id
_entity_poly.type
_entity_poly.pdbx_seq_one_letter_code
_entity_poly.pdbx_strand_id
1 'polypeptide(L)'
;MENFSYTIVRLPIVYGIGDKRYLMPRIIIAAIYKHLNEVMKLLWNDAMRLATVHVDDVCAAIWQLALSEKANREIYNIVDDAESTQGSISDILGDIFSINIDYFGIVMSNLTKLSLSDTVSEINDKHMEPWAEICQQNGLSNTPLTPYLDEEQLYHKHLNLDNSKLKEFGYQLKHPKVTNELVKAIIDDYVEQKLFPKSLVF
;
A
#
# COMPACT_ATOMS: atom_id res chain seq x y z
N MET A 1 31.99 5.14 -14.74
CA MET A 1 30.99 4.07 -14.53
C MET A 1 31.26 2.81 -15.34
N GLU A 2 32.32 2.74 -16.16
CA GLU A 2 32.48 1.62 -17.11
C GLU A 2 32.80 0.25 -16.48
N ASN A 3 33.26 0.19 -15.22
CA ASN A 3 33.69 -1.05 -14.55
C ASN A 3 32.83 -1.52 -13.35
N PHE A 4 31.62 -0.99 -13.14
CA PHE A 4 30.74 -1.49 -12.07
C PHE A 4 29.68 -2.45 -12.61
N SER A 5 29.51 -3.58 -11.92
CA SER A 5 28.34 -4.45 -12.09
C SER A 5 27.15 -3.79 -11.43
N TYR A 6 26.01 -3.74 -12.13
CA TYR A 6 24.78 -3.21 -11.57
C TYR A 6 23.57 -3.94 -12.14
N THR A 7 22.48 -3.98 -11.38
CA THR A 7 21.18 -4.46 -11.84
C THR A 7 20.16 -3.41 -11.43
N ILE A 8 19.27 -3.03 -12.35
CA ILE A 8 18.20 -2.07 -12.04
C ILE A 8 16.96 -2.86 -11.67
N VAL A 9 16.43 -2.56 -10.50
CA VAL A 9 15.18 -3.13 -10.00
C VAL A 9 14.10 -2.05 -9.97
N ARG A 10 12.94 -2.35 -10.54
CA ARG A 10 11.75 -1.49 -10.51
C ARG A 10 10.70 -2.14 -9.61
N LEU A 11 10.28 -1.40 -8.59
CA LEU A 11 9.33 -1.87 -7.60
C LEU A 11 7.97 -1.17 -7.76
N PRO A 12 6.87 -1.90 -7.58
CA PRO A 12 5.55 -1.33 -7.44
C PRO A 12 5.29 -0.97 -5.95
N ILE A 13 4.04 -1.02 -5.50
CA ILE A 13 3.69 -0.87 -4.08
C ILE A 13 4.27 -2.06 -3.31
N VAL A 14 5.25 -1.80 -2.44
CA VAL A 14 5.85 -2.83 -1.59
C VAL A 14 5.08 -2.90 -0.28
N TYR A 15 4.54 -4.07 0.06
CA TYR A 15 3.83 -4.32 1.31
C TYR A 15 4.51 -5.43 2.11
N GLY A 16 4.19 -5.52 3.40
CA GLY A 16 4.72 -6.52 4.32
C GLY A 16 5.24 -5.88 5.60
N ILE A 17 5.90 -6.67 6.45
CA ILE A 17 6.45 -6.24 7.74
C ILE A 17 7.34 -5.00 7.53
N GLY A 18 7.12 -3.97 8.36
CA GLY A 18 7.83 -2.70 8.27
C GLY A 18 7.33 -1.71 7.20
N ASP A 19 6.26 -2.02 6.46
CA ASP A 19 5.62 -1.03 5.59
C ASP A 19 5.02 0.11 6.42
N LYS A 20 5.41 1.34 6.12
CA LYS A 20 4.90 2.56 6.75
C LYS A 20 4.44 3.62 5.75
N ARG A 21 4.52 3.34 4.45
CA ARG A 21 4.38 4.34 3.38
C ARG A 21 3.45 3.92 2.25
N TYR A 22 3.30 2.62 2.01
CA TYR A 22 2.66 2.12 0.80
C TYR A 22 1.23 1.70 1.07
N LEU A 23 1.02 0.50 1.60
CA LEU A 23 -0.30 -0.02 1.95
C LEU A 23 -0.73 0.45 3.34
N MET A 24 0.22 0.68 4.24
CA MET A 24 -0.05 1.08 5.62
C MET A 24 -0.93 2.34 5.79
N PRO A 25 -0.75 3.45 5.05
CA PRO A 25 -1.69 4.58 5.13
C PRO A 25 -3.14 4.19 4.83
N ARG A 26 -3.36 3.32 3.82
CA ARG A 26 -4.70 2.81 3.45
C ARG A 26 -5.29 1.92 4.55
N ILE A 27 -4.46 1.09 5.18
CA ILE A 27 -4.85 0.26 6.32
C ILE A 27 -5.27 1.14 7.51
N ILE A 28 -4.51 2.19 7.84
CA ILE A 28 -4.86 3.13 8.92
C ILE A 28 -6.18 3.83 8.61
N ILE A 29 -6.34 4.34 7.37
CA ILE A 29 -7.58 5.00 6.95
C ILE A 29 -8.78 4.06 7.11
N ALA A 30 -8.68 2.82 6.65
CA ALA A 30 -9.74 1.82 6.82
C ALA A 30 -10.08 1.58 8.31
N ALA A 31 -9.06 1.50 9.17
CA ALA A 31 -9.24 1.36 10.61
C ALA A 31 -9.93 2.58 11.25
N ILE A 32 -9.60 3.80 10.79
CA ILE A 32 -10.28 5.03 11.21
C ILE A 32 -11.76 4.99 10.81
N TYR A 33 -12.08 4.57 9.58
CA TYR A 33 -13.47 4.46 9.13
C TYR A 33 -14.29 3.44 9.93
N LYS A 34 -13.67 2.34 10.39
CA LYS A 34 -14.29 1.43 11.36
C LYS A 34 -14.64 2.15 12.66
N HIS A 35 -13.70 2.93 13.19
CA HIS A 35 -13.90 3.69 14.43
C HIS A 35 -14.99 4.76 14.31
N LEU A 36 -15.01 5.49 13.18
CA LEU A 36 -16.01 6.52 12.90
C LEU A 36 -17.39 5.93 12.56
N ASN A 37 -17.47 4.64 12.26
CA ASN A 37 -18.68 3.98 11.75
C ASN A 37 -19.24 4.68 10.50
N GLU A 38 -18.35 5.08 9.60
CA GLU A 38 -18.65 5.77 8.34
C GLU A 38 -18.34 4.89 7.12
N VAL A 39 -19.02 5.17 6.00
CA VAL A 39 -18.66 4.57 4.70
C VAL A 39 -17.39 5.23 4.18
N MET A 40 -16.37 4.42 3.86
CA MET A 40 -15.15 4.91 3.24
C MET A 40 -15.37 5.15 1.75
N LYS A 41 -15.22 6.39 1.29
CA LYS A 41 -15.34 6.75 -0.13
C LYS A 41 -13.98 6.94 -0.78
N LEU A 42 -13.73 6.22 -1.87
CA LEU A 42 -12.48 6.26 -2.63
C LEU A 42 -12.62 7.12 -3.89
N LEU A 43 -11.56 7.87 -4.23
CA LEU A 43 -11.58 8.87 -5.31
C LEU A 43 -11.80 8.24 -6.70
N TRP A 44 -11.09 7.15 -6.98
CA TRP A 44 -11.15 6.45 -8.27
C TRP A 44 -12.05 5.23 -8.20
N ASN A 45 -12.31 4.58 -9.33
CA ASN A 45 -13.11 3.34 -9.34
C ASN A 45 -12.30 2.11 -8.89
N ASP A 46 -13.00 0.99 -8.75
CA ASP A 46 -12.47 -0.33 -8.40
C ASP A 46 -11.39 -0.85 -9.39
N ALA A 47 -11.49 -0.49 -10.66
CA ALA A 47 -10.61 -0.97 -11.73
C ALA A 47 -9.22 -0.31 -11.78
N MET A 48 -8.96 0.74 -10.98
CA MET A 48 -7.66 1.40 -10.96
C MET A 48 -6.56 0.40 -10.52
N ARG A 49 -5.55 0.19 -11.38
CA ARG A 49 -4.44 -0.74 -11.12
C ARG A 49 -3.53 -0.22 -10.01
N LEU A 50 -3.16 -1.12 -9.10
CA LEU A 50 -2.25 -0.91 -7.99
C LEU A 50 -1.34 -2.13 -7.90
N ALA A 51 -0.33 -2.22 -8.78
CA ALA A 51 0.62 -3.33 -8.74
C ALA A 51 1.26 -3.45 -7.34
N THR A 52 1.45 -4.67 -6.86
CA THR A 52 1.97 -4.97 -5.52
C THR A 52 3.13 -5.95 -5.54
N VAL A 53 3.90 -5.99 -4.46
CA VAL A 53 4.86 -7.05 -4.19
C VAL A 53 5.11 -7.15 -2.68
N HIS A 54 5.26 -8.36 -2.16
CA HIS A 54 5.63 -8.55 -0.76
C HIS A 54 7.12 -8.24 -0.54
N VAL A 55 7.47 -7.64 0.60
CA VAL A 55 8.85 -7.25 0.93
C VAL A 55 9.82 -8.44 0.93
N ASP A 56 9.38 -9.62 1.36
CA ASP A 56 10.23 -10.82 1.34
C ASP A 56 10.59 -11.25 -0.08
N ASP A 57 9.67 -11.03 -1.04
CA ASP A 57 9.93 -11.30 -2.45
C ASP A 57 10.88 -10.27 -3.05
N VAL A 58 10.76 -9.00 -2.66
CA VAL A 58 11.72 -7.95 -3.03
C VAL A 58 13.13 -8.30 -2.54
N CYS A 59 13.28 -8.61 -1.25
CA CYS A 59 14.58 -8.92 -0.66
C CYS A 59 15.19 -10.19 -1.28
N ALA A 60 14.42 -11.26 -1.45
CA ALA A 60 14.92 -12.51 -1.99
C ALA A 60 15.27 -12.42 -3.48
N ALA A 61 14.47 -11.72 -4.29
CA ALA A 61 14.77 -11.49 -5.69
C ALA A 61 16.01 -10.59 -5.86
N ILE A 62 16.14 -9.49 -5.11
CA ILE A 62 17.35 -8.64 -5.13
C ILE A 62 18.59 -9.48 -4.80
N TRP A 63 18.52 -10.33 -3.76
CA TRP A 63 19.63 -11.19 -3.38
C TRP A 63 20.03 -12.16 -4.51
N GLN A 64 19.07 -12.83 -5.15
CA GLN A 64 19.36 -13.76 -6.25
C GLN A 64 19.90 -13.05 -7.49
N LEU A 65 19.34 -11.89 -7.84
CA LEU A 65 19.80 -11.08 -8.96
C LEU A 65 21.24 -10.58 -8.73
N ALA A 66 21.54 -10.07 -7.53
CA ALA A 66 22.87 -9.55 -7.19
C ALA A 66 23.99 -10.60 -7.27
N LEU A 67 23.66 -11.88 -7.06
CA LEU A 67 24.61 -12.99 -7.13
C LEU A 67 24.76 -13.60 -8.53
N SER A 68 23.98 -13.16 -9.51
CA SER A 68 23.94 -13.77 -10.85
C SER A 68 24.54 -12.86 -11.91
N GLU A 69 25.55 -13.35 -12.63
CA GLU A 69 26.10 -12.67 -13.80
C GLU A 69 25.05 -12.41 -14.89
N LYS A 70 24.01 -13.27 -14.99
CA LYS A 70 22.89 -13.08 -15.93
C LYS A 70 22.10 -11.79 -15.69
N ALA A 71 22.17 -11.23 -14.47
CA ALA A 71 21.45 -10.02 -14.12
C ALA A 71 22.32 -8.76 -14.26
N ASN A 72 23.60 -8.91 -14.62
CA ASN A 72 24.50 -7.78 -14.78
C ASN A 72 24.05 -6.90 -15.95
N ARG A 73 23.87 -5.60 -15.69
CA ARG A 73 23.36 -4.57 -16.58
C ARG A 73 21.94 -4.82 -17.10
N GLU A 74 21.20 -5.67 -16.42
CA GLU A 74 19.81 -5.96 -16.73
C GLU A 74 18.85 -5.17 -15.85
N ILE A 75 17.62 -5.03 -16.35
CA ILE A 75 16.50 -4.41 -15.64
C ILE A 75 15.45 -5.47 -15.35
N TYR A 76 14.98 -5.53 -14.10
CA TYR A 76 13.90 -6.41 -13.65
C TYR A 76 12.80 -5.62 -12.95
N ASN A 77 11.54 -5.93 -13.27
CA ASN A 77 10.42 -5.55 -12.41
C ASN A 77 10.23 -6.67 -11.38
N ILE A 78 10.08 -6.31 -10.11
CA ILE A 78 9.70 -7.26 -9.07
C ILE A 78 8.28 -6.90 -8.64
N VAL A 79 7.32 -7.64 -9.18
CA VAL A 79 5.88 -7.50 -8.94
C VAL A 79 5.30 -8.89 -8.71
N ASP A 80 4.28 -9.00 -7.86
CA ASP A 80 3.57 -10.25 -7.62
C ASP A 80 2.60 -10.60 -8.77
N ASP A 81 1.86 -11.70 -8.62
CA ASP A 81 0.94 -12.23 -9.64
C ASP A 81 -0.51 -11.78 -9.41
N ALA A 82 -0.76 -10.86 -8.46
CA ALA A 82 -2.13 -10.51 -8.06
C ALA A 82 -2.86 -9.67 -9.11
N GLU A 83 -2.10 -8.94 -9.94
CA GLU A 83 -2.61 -7.85 -10.77
C GLU A 83 -3.52 -6.88 -9.99
N SER A 84 -3.15 -6.57 -8.74
CA SER A 84 -3.99 -5.86 -7.80
C SER A 84 -4.59 -4.57 -8.35
N THR A 85 -5.84 -4.32 -7.96
CA THR A 85 -6.60 -3.11 -8.21
C THR A 85 -7.01 -2.44 -6.90
N GLN A 86 -7.44 -1.18 -6.99
CA GLN A 86 -8.06 -0.49 -5.87
C GLN A 86 -9.22 -1.30 -5.29
N GLY A 87 -10.04 -1.93 -6.13
CA GLY A 87 -11.10 -2.85 -5.71
C GLY A 87 -10.56 -4.02 -4.89
N SER A 88 -9.62 -4.79 -5.43
CA SER A 88 -9.07 -5.96 -4.72
C SER A 88 -8.43 -5.62 -3.37
N ILE A 89 -7.79 -4.46 -3.27
CA ILE A 89 -7.22 -3.98 -2.00
C ILE A 89 -8.31 -3.51 -1.05
N SER A 90 -9.33 -2.83 -1.57
CA SER A 90 -10.47 -2.37 -0.77
C SER A 90 -11.27 -3.54 -0.20
N ASP A 91 -11.51 -4.59 -0.98
CA ASP A 91 -12.20 -5.81 -0.52
C ASP A 91 -11.47 -6.43 0.69
N ILE A 92 -10.14 -6.55 0.61
CA ILE A 92 -9.30 -7.02 1.73
C ILE A 92 -9.47 -6.13 2.98
N LEU A 93 -9.44 -4.80 2.82
CA LEU A 93 -9.59 -3.88 3.94
C LEU A 93 -11.03 -3.89 4.50
N GLY A 94 -12.03 -4.00 3.64
CA GLY A 94 -13.44 -4.15 3.98
C GLY A 94 -13.67 -5.40 4.82
N ASP A 95 -13.08 -6.53 4.41
CA ASP A 95 -13.13 -7.79 5.16
C ASP A 95 -12.42 -7.69 6.51
N ILE A 96 -11.21 -7.13 6.56
CA ILE A 96 -10.42 -7.02 7.79
C ILE A 96 -11.12 -6.13 8.82
N PHE A 97 -11.60 -4.96 8.40
CA PHE A 97 -12.15 -3.96 9.31
C PHE A 97 -13.67 -3.99 9.43
N SER A 98 -14.36 -4.83 8.65
CA SER A 98 -15.83 -4.89 8.57
C SER A 98 -16.45 -3.52 8.25
N ILE A 99 -15.88 -2.82 7.25
CA ILE A 99 -16.33 -1.49 6.82
C ILE A 99 -16.98 -1.55 5.44
N ASN A 100 -17.90 -0.61 5.19
CA ASN A 100 -18.46 -0.41 3.85
C ASN A 100 -17.56 0.54 3.06
N ILE A 101 -17.27 0.16 1.81
CA ILE A 101 -16.43 0.95 0.90
C ILE A 101 -17.25 1.28 -0.35
N ASP A 102 -17.19 2.53 -0.78
CA ASP A 102 -17.86 3.06 -1.95
C ASP A 102 -16.89 3.92 -2.77
N TYR A 103 -17.25 4.25 -4.01
CA TYR A 103 -16.42 5.02 -4.92
C TYR A 103 -17.12 6.33 -5.28
N PHE A 104 -16.36 7.43 -5.43
CA PHE A 104 -16.94 8.73 -5.76
C PHE A 104 -17.63 8.79 -7.13
N GLY A 105 -17.43 7.80 -8.02
CA GLY A 105 -18.17 7.66 -9.28
C GLY A 105 -18.26 8.97 -10.08
N ILE A 106 -19.47 9.30 -10.57
CA ILE A 106 -19.79 10.54 -11.31
C ILE A 106 -19.88 11.77 -10.35
N VAL A 107 -19.89 11.57 -9.03
CA VAL A 107 -19.98 12.64 -8.01
C VAL A 107 -18.69 13.47 -7.91
N MET A 108 -17.65 13.07 -8.64
CA MET A 108 -16.48 13.90 -8.95
C MET A 108 -16.84 15.32 -9.44
N SER A 109 -18.03 15.57 -10.00
CA SER A 109 -18.42 16.91 -10.49
C SER A 109 -18.45 18.02 -9.42
N ASN A 110 -18.53 17.67 -8.13
CA ASN A 110 -18.40 18.66 -7.04
C ASN A 110 -16.95 18.83 -6.58
N LEU A 111 -16.13 17.76 -6.63
CA LEU A 111 -14.69 17.79 -6.37
C LEU A 111 -13.90 18.42 -7.53
N THR A 112 -14.42 18.44 -8.76
CA THR A 112 -13.81 19.11 -9.93
C THR A 112 -13.77 20.63 -9.81
N LYS A 113 -14.38 21.21 -8.77
CA LYS A 113 -14.27 22.66 -8.46
C LYS A 113 -12.99 23.00 -7.69
N LEU A 114 -12.32 21.99 -7.13
CA LEU A 114 -11.07 22.10 -6.38
C LEU A 114 -9.92 21.52 -7.20
N SER A 115 -8.70 22.02 -7.00
CA SER A 115 -7.53 21.36 -7.56
C SER A 115 -7.33 19.99 -6.89
N LEU A 116 -6.62 19.05 -7.54
CA LEU A 116 -6.32 17.76 -6.90
C LEU A 116 -5.57 17.98 -5.57
N SER A 117 -4.66 18.94 -5.53
CA SER A 117 -3.95 19.33 -4.30
C SER A 117 -4.88 19.75 -3.17
N ASP A 118 -5.93 20.53 -3.47
CA ASP A 118 -6.91 20.94 -2.45
C ASP A 118 -7.71 19.72 -1.95
N THR A 119 -8.12 18.83 -2.87
CA THR A 119 -8.83 17.58 -2.52
C THR A 119 -7.97 16.67 -1.64
N VAL A 120 -6.68 16.55 -1.95
CA VAL A 120 -5.73 15.77 -1.15
C VAL A 120 -5.57 16.36 0.26
N SER A 121 -5.50 17.69 0.38
CA SER A 121 -5.44 18.37 1.68
C SER A 121 -6.67 18.06 2.53
N GLU A 122 -7.87 18.21 1.97
CA GLU A 122 -9.12 17.93 2.69
C GLU A 122 -9.22 16.47 3.14
N ILE A 123 -8.81 15.53 2.28
CA ILE A 123 -8.76 14.09 2.62
C ILE A 123 -7.79 13.85 3.78
N ASN A 124 -6.58 14.41 3.69
CA ASN A 124 -5.57 14.26 4.74
C ASN A 124 -6.04 14.85 6.08
N ASP A 125 -6.66 16.03 6.08
CA ASP A 125 -7.19 16.65 7.30
C ASP A 125 -8.27 15.77 7.95
N LYS A 126 -9.18 15.19 7.16
CA LYS A 126 -10.21 14.25 7.64
C LYS A 126 -9.64 13.04 8.36
N HIS A 127 -8.43 12.58 8.00
CA HIS A 127 -7.83 11.38 8.59
C HIS A 127 -6.81 11.68 9.69
N MET A 128 -6.07 12.77 9.58
CA MET A 128 -4.99 13.11 10.51
C MET A 128 -5.51 13.45 11.91
N GLU A 129 -6.63 14.17 12.01
CA GLU A 129 -7.22 14.55 13.31
C GLU A 129 -7.72 13.32 14.10
N PRO A 130 -8.60 12.45 13.56
CA PRO A 130 -8.99 11.22 14.26
C PRO A 130 -7.80 10.33 14.61
N TRP A 131 -6.81 10.20 13.71
CA TRP A 131 -5.62 9.41 13.98
C TRP A 131 -4.85 9.91 15.21
N ALA A 132 -4.66 11.23 15.33
CA ALA A 132 -3.97 11.83 16.46
C ALA A 132 -4.73 11.60 17.78
N GLU A 133 -6.06 11.78 17.77
CA GLU A 133 -6.91 11.52 18.93
C GLU A 133 -6.85 10.06 19.38
N ILE A 134 -6.97 9.12 18.43
CA ILE A 134 -6.95 7.69 18.73
C ILE A 134 -5.57 7.28 19.26
N CYS A 135 -4.48 7.79 18.66
CA CYS A 135 -3.13 7.58 19.17
C CYS A 135 -2.99 8.07 20.62
N GLN A 136 -3.45 9.28 20.91
CA GLN A 136 -3.41 9.85 22.26
C GLN A 136 -4.18 8.99 23.27
N GLN A 137 -5.40 8.55 22.92
CA GLN A 137 -6.24 7.69 23.76
C GLN A 137 -5.60 6.32 24.03
N ASN A 138 -4.80 5.81 23.10
CA ASN A 138 -4.08 4.54 23.23
C ASN A 138 -2.68 4.70 23.85
N GLY A 139 -2.31 5.91 24.31
CA GLY A 139 -1.00 6.19 24.90
C GLY A 139 0.16 6.13 23.91
N LEU A 140 -0.12 6.31 22.61
CA LEU A 140 0.86 6.34 21.54
C LEU A 140 1.33 7.77 21.31
N SER A 141 2.44 8.15 21.96
CA SER A 141 3.01 9.49 21.85
C SER A 141 3.98 9.67 20.68
N ASN A 142 4.49 8.58 20.10
CA ASN A 142 5.44 8.64 18.99
C ASN A 142 5.32 7.39 18.10
N THR A 143 4.50 7.48 17.06
CA THR A 143 4.41 6.44 16.03
C THR A 143 4.95 6.95 14.70
N PRO A 144 5.75 6.16 13.95
CA PRO A 144 6.17 6.52 12.60
C PRO A 144 5.05 6.35 11.56
N LEU A 145 3.89 5.85 11.99
CA LEU A 145 2.74 5.56 11.15
C LEU A 145 1.89 6.81 10.95
N THR A 146 1.39 6.97 9.73
CA THR A 146 0.55 8.11 9.35
C THR A 146 -0.48 7.67 8.32
N PRO A 147 -1.74 8.15 8.41
CA PRO A 147 -2.72 8.01 7.33
C PRO A 147 -2.45 8.98 6.17
N TYR A 148 -1.48 9.90 6.30
CA TYR A 148 -1.20 10.89 5.27
C TYR A 148 -0.89 10.25 3.92
N LEU A 149 -1.56 10.75 2.88
CA LEU A 149 -1.37 10.36 1.50
C LEU A 149 -0.71 11.50 0.73
N ASP A 150 0.43 11.20 0.11
CA ASP A 150 1.04 12.13 -0.84
C ASP A 150 0.16 12.25 -2.09
N GLU A 151 0.13 13.44 -2.71
CA GLU A 151 -0.66 13.69 -3.93
C GLU A 151 -0.36 12.64 -5.03
N GLU A 152 0.90 12.21 -5.12
CA GLU A 152 1.33 11.21 -6.08
C GLU A 152 0.65 9.85 -5.95
N GLN A 153 0.24 9.49 -4.73
CA GLN A 153 -0.43 8.22 -4.41
C GLN A 153 -1.92 8.26 -4.75
N LEU A 154 -2.47 9.47 -4.96
CA LEU A 154 -3.85 9.74 -5.32
C LEU A 154 -4.03 10.09 -6.80
N TYR A 155 -2.97 10.16 -7.60
CA TYR A 155 -3.12 10.26 -9.04
C TYR A 155 -3.69 8.97 -9.65
N HIS A 156 -4.53 9.13 -10.68
CA HIS A 156 -5.03 8.03 -11.50
C HIS A 156 -3.95 7.50 -12.46
N LYS A 157 -2.92 6.85 -11.90
CA LYS A 157 -1.82 6.24 -12.66
C LYS A 157 -2.13 4.77 -12.95
N HIS A 158 -2.20 4.40 -14.23
CA HIS A 158 -2.33 3.00 -14.66
C HIS A 158 -0.97 2.31 -14.77
N LEU A 159 -0.17 2.35 -13.70
CA LEU A 159 1.11 1.64 -13.68
C LEU A 159 0.87 0.15 -13.43
N ASN A 160 0.98 -0.64 -14.50
CA ASN A 160 0.96 -2.09 -14.44
C ASN A 160 2.34 -2.63 -14.82
N LEU A 161 2.95 -3.43 -13.96
CA LEU A 161 4.26 -4.01 -14.18
C LEU A 161 4.11 -5.48 -14.60
N ASP A 162 5.03 -5.95 -15.44
CA ASP A 162 5.15 -7.35 -15.85
C ASP A 162 6.38 -7.99 -15.21
N ASN A 163 6.21 -9.17 -14.59
CA ASN A 163 7.28 -9.95 -13.99
C ASN A 163 7.78 -11.11 -14.86
N SER A 164 7.34 -11.23 -16.13
CA SER A 164 7.72 -12.35 -16.99
C SER A 164 9.24 -12.55 -17.06
N LYS A 165 10.01 -11.46 -17.17
CA LYS A 165 11.48 -11.51 -17.16
C LYS A 165 12.07 -12.04 -15.84
N LEU A 166 11.47 -11.72 -14.70
CA LEU A 166 11.91 -12.21 -13.40
C LEU A 166 11.63 -13.72 -13.25
N LYS A 167 10.49 -14.18 -13.80
CA LYS A 167 10.14 -15.60 -13.86
C LYS A 167 11.03 -16.38 -14.83
N GLU A 168 11.33 -15.82 -16.00
CA GLU A 168 12.28 -16.40 -16.96
C GLU A 168 13.69 -16.52 -16.39
N PHE A 169 14.10 -15.57 -15.52
CA PHE A 169 15.33 -15.68 -14.75
C PHE A 169 15.33 -16.88 -13.79
N GLY A 170 14.15 -17.35 -13.37
CA GLY A 170 13.96 -18.52 -12.51
C GLY A 170 13.51 -18.20 -11.09
N TYR A 171 13.17 -16.94 -10.79
CA TYR A 171 12.67 -16.58 -9.46
C TYR A 171 11.25 -17.11 -9.25
N GLN A 172 10.97 -17.63 -8.06
CA GLN A 172 9.65 -18.12 -7.64
C GLN A 172 9.12 -17.25 -6.50
N LEU A 173 7.95 -16.65 -6.68
CA LEU A 173 7.31 -15.80 -5.69
C LEU A 173 6.89 -16.62 -4.46
N LYS A 174 7.26 -16.15 -3.27
CA LYS A 174 6.80 -16.69 -1.98
C LYS A 174 5.37 -16.23 -1.69
N HIS A 175 5.06 -14.99 -2.02
CA HIS A 175 3.76 -14.36 -1.81
C HIS A 175 3.22 -13.85 -3.16
N PRO A 176 2.61 -14.73 -3.96
CA PRO A 176 2.15 -14.35 -5.31
C PRO A 176 0.96 -13.39 -5.29
N LYS A 177 0.33 -13.16 -4.14
CA LYS A 177 -0.78 -12.21 -4.00
C LYS A 177 -0.91 -11.66 -2.58
N VAL A 178 -1.45 -10.45 -2.49
CA VAL A 178 -1.92 -9.86 -1.22
C VAL A 178 -3.05 -10.72 -0.65
N THR A 179 -3.05 -10.90 0.67
CA THR A 179 -4.08 -11.67 1.40
C THR A 179 -4.43 -10.99 2.71
N ASN A 180 -5.57 -11.37 3.29
CA ASN A 180 -5.99 -10.89 4.61
C ASN A 180 -4.93 -11.21 5.67
N GLU A 181 -4.34 -12.40 5.63
CA GLU A 181 -3.34 -12.86 6.58
C GLU A 181 -2.06 -12.00 6.50
N LEU A 182 -1.59 -11.70 5.30
CA LEU A 182 -0.40 -10.87 5.11
C LEU A 182 -0.63 -9.43 5.57
N VAL A 183 -1.81 -8.86 5.32
CA VAL A 183 -2.15 -7.51 5.80
C VAL A 183 -2.28 -7.48 7.32
N LYS A 184 -2.92 -8.49 7.93
CA LYS A 184 -3.02 -8.61 9.39
C LYS A 184 -1.64 -8.74 10.03
N ALA A 185 -0.71 -9.48 9.42
CA ALA A 185 0.66 -9.60 9.93
C ALA A 185 1.39 -8.25 10.01
N ILE A 186 1.14 -7.31 9.08
CA ILE A 186 1.68 -5.95 9.15
C ILE A 186 1.12 -5.22 10.39
N ILE A 187 -0.19 -5.32 10.61
CA ILE A 187 -0.86 -4.68 11.74
C ILE A 187 -0.35 -5.26 13.05
N ASP A 188 -0.30 -6.58 13.17
CA ASP A 188 0.13 -7.30 14.37
C ASP A 188 1.58 -6.94 14.74
N ASP A 189 2.48 -6.82 13.75
CA ASP A 189 3.86 -6.38 13.96
C ASP A 189 3.93 -4.99 14.62
N TYR A 190 3.18 -4.01 14.12
CA TYR A 190 3.15 -2.68 14.72
C TYR A 190 2.40 -2.62 16.05
N VAL A 191 1.38 -3.47 16.25
CA VAL A 191 0.70 -3.60 17.54
C VAL A 191 1.64 -4.15 18.61
N GLU A 192 2.45 -5.15 18.27
CA GLU A 192 3.46 -5.74 19.18
C GLU A 192 4.53 -4.71 19.56
N GLN A 193 4.98 -3.91 18.58
CA GLN A 193 5.92 -2.81 18.79
C GLN A 193 5.31 -1.60 19.54
N LYS A 194 4.00 -1.61 19.82
CA LYS A 194 3.25 -0.48 20.41
C LYS A 194 3.36 0.79 19.55
N LEU A 195 3.20 0.63 18.24
CA LEU A 195 3.21 1.69 17.25
C LEU A 195 1.85 1.82 16.52
N PHE A 196 0.95 0.85 16.69
CA PHE A 196 -0.42 0.90 16.17
C PHE A 196 -1.45 0.84 17.32
N PRO A 197 -2.54 1.64 17.28
CA PRO A 197 -3.56 1.65 18.33
C PRO A 197 -4.29 0.31 18.43
N LYS A 198 -4.26 -0.33 19.60
CA LYS A 198 -4.94 -1.63 19.82
C LYS A 198 -6.45 -1.53 19.68
N SER A 199 -7.03 -0.35 19.97
CA SER A 199 -8.47 -0.10 19.79
C SER A 199 -8.93 -0.16 18.33
N LEU A 200 -8.00 -0.12 17.37
CA LEU A 200 -8.30 -0.14 15.94
C LEU A 200 -8.11 -1.50 15.29
N VAL A 201 -7.66 -2.50 16.05
CA VAL A 201 -7.51 -3.88 15.55
C VAL A 201 -8.89 -4.49 15.27
N PHE A 202 -8.92 -5.52 14.42
CA PHE A 202 -10.11 -6.25 13.97
C PHE A 202 -10.93 -6.83 15.13
#